data_AF-A0A933QSQ2-F1
#
_entry.id   AF-A0A933QSQ2-F1
#
_cell.length_a   1.000
_cell.length_b   1.000
_cell.length_c   1.000
_cell.angle_alpha   90.00
_cell.angle_beta   90.00
_cell.angle_gamma   90.00
#
_symmetry.space_group_name_H-M   'P 1'
#
loop_
_entity.id
_entity.type
_entity.pdbx_description
1 polymer ?
#
loop_
_entity_poly.entity_id
_entity_poly.type
_entity_poly.pdbx_seq_one_letter_code
_entity_poly.pdbx_strand_id
1 'polypeptide(L)'
;MTAVLDVVDCPQCQWCAFYEFQTRTLTATTFCPRCGYREETRPLNHRKTKSGDVVYRMTKHRGMGAFMIKQRNDVSEIGALNHPLSAKTIAQFRRDLQHPHVDARRSFLSRWNPKLRQVEMVVGKFPRHLP
;
A
#
# COMPACT_ATOMS: atom_id res chain seq x y z
N MET A 1 -16.88 13.88 2.53
CA MET A 1 -15.46 13.55 2.80
C MET A 1 -14.64 14.72 2.31
N THR A 2 -13.79 15.30 3.17
CA THR A 2 -12.87 16.35 2.75
C THR A 2 -11.46 15.78 2.92
N ALA A 3 -10.92 15.26 1.83
CA ALA A 3 -9.59 14.68 1.78
C ALA A 3 -8.87 15.25 0.55
N VAL A 4 -7.57 15.48 0.70
CA VAL A 4 -6.69 15.82 -0.42
C VAL A 4 -5.98 14.55 -0.83
N LEU A 5 -6.04 14.21 -2.11
CA LEU A 5 -5.38 13.05 -2.68
C LEU A 5 -4.27 13.51 -3.61
N ASP A 6 -3.13 12.84 -3.56
CA ASP A 6 -1.98 13.10 -4.43
C ASP A 6 -1.19 11.82 -4.73
N VAL A 7 -0.30 11.88 -5.70
CA VAL A 7 0.66 10.82 -6.03
C VAL A 7 2.07 11.32 -5.73
N VAL A 8 2.76 10.61 -4.84
CA VAL A 8 4.11 10.95 -4.37
C VAL A 8 5.09 9.82 -4.64
N ASP A 9 6.39 10.09 -4.57
CA ASP A 9 7.40 9.04 -4.68
C ASP A 9 7.46 8.18 -3.41
N CYS A 10 7.44 6.87 -3.58
CA CYS A 10 7.60 5.90 -2.50
C CYS A 10 9.03 5.98 -1.93
N PRO A 11 9.21 6.27 -0.64
CA PRO A 11 10.55 6.37 -0.04
C PRO A 11 11.37 5.07 -0.11
N GLN A 12 10.68 3.92 -0.22
CA GLN A 12 11.33 2.61 -0.22
C GLN A 12 11.76 2.13 -1.61
N CYS A 13 10.89 2.26 -2.61
CA CYS A 13 11.12 1.69 -3.94
C CYS A 13 11.19 2.72 -5.08
N GLN A 14 11.06 4.01 -4.76
CA GLN A 14 11.15 5.14 -5.71
C GLN A 14 10.16 5.04 -6.87
N TRP A 15 9.04 4.34 -6.64
CA TRP A 15 7.90 4.29 -7.56
C TRP A 15 6.73 5.05 -6.95
N CYS A 16 5.64 5.27 -7.69
CA CYS A 16 4.50 6.04 -7.20
C CYS A 16 3.81 5.41 -5.96
N ALA A 17 3.42 6.26 -5.02
CA ALA A 17 2.63 5.94 -3.85
C ALA A 17 1.43 6.90 -3.78
N PHE A 18 0.31 6.39 -3.28
CA PHE A 18 -0.86 7.20 -3.02
C PHE A 18 -0.67 7.95 -1.71
N TYR A 19 -0.94 9.25 -1.73
CA TYR A 19 -0.99 10.10 -0.56
C TYR A 19 -2.43 10.54 -0.32
N GLU A 20 -2.90 10.44 0.91
CA GLU A 20 -4.18 10.98 1.35
C GLU A 20 -3.98 11.83 2.60
N PHE A 21 -4.48 13.06 2.57
CA PHE A 21 -4.61 13.90 3.76
C PHE A 21 -6.09 14.12 4.10
N GLN A 22 -6.51 13.59 5.25
CA GLN A 22 -7.86 13.77 5.77
C GLN A 22 -7.94 15.05 6.61
N THR A 23 -8.61 16.09 6.10
CA THR A 23 -8.62 17.41 6.75
C THR A 23 -9.37 17.42 8.08
N ARG A 24 -10.35 16.53 8.26
CA ARG A 24 -11.12 16.42 9.50
C ARG A 24 -10.32 15.84 10.66
N THR A 25 -9.47 14.86 10.39
CA THR A 25 -8.67 14.16 11.40
C THR A 25 -7.23 14.68 11.46
N LEU A 26 -6.84 15.52 10.49
CA LEU A 26 -5.46 15.96 10.27
C LEU A 26 -4.50 14.77 10.12
N THR A 27 -4.99 13.67 9.56
CA THR A 27 -4.21 12.45 9.33
C THR A 27 -3.73 12.44 7.89
N ALA A 28 -2.43 12.25 7.70
CA ALA A 28 -1.82 11.93 6.41
C ALA A 28 -1.50 10.44 6.35
N THR A 29 -1.83 9.81 5.23
CA THR A 29 -1.41 8.43 4.94
C THR A 29 -0.71 8.37 3.59
N THR A 30 0.33 7.54 3.50
CA THR A 30 1.01 7.22 2.26
C THR A 30 1.02 5.72 2.09
N PHE A 31 0.62 5.22 0.93
CA PHE A 31 0.60 3.80 0.61
C PHE A 31 1.19 3.53 -0.77
N CYS A 32 2.23 2.68 -0.83
CA CYS A 32 2.78 2.20 -2.09
C CYS A 32 2.14 0.86 -2.48
N PRO A 33 1.34 0.80 -3.55
CA PRO A 33 0.68 -0.44 -3.98
C PRO A 33 1.66 -1.40 -4.65
N ARG A 34 2.92 -0.99 -4.86
CA ARG A 34 3.97 -1.80 -5.47
C ARG A 34 4.80 -2.56 -4.45
N CYS A 35 5.37 -1.88 -3.45
CA CYS A 35 6.22 -2.52 -2.45
C CYS A 35 5.50 -2.79 -1.12
N GLY A 36 4.33 -2.19 -0.90
CA GLY A 36 3.56 -2.29 0.35
C GLY A 36 4.03 -1.34 1.45
N TYR A 37 4.88 -0.35 1.14
CA TYR A 37 5.28 0.69 2.08
C TYR A 37 4.06 1.45 2.57
N ARG A 38 4.01 1.73 3.88
CA ARG A 38 2.98 2.56 4.50
C ARG A 38 3.57 3.56 5.46
N GLU A 39 3.05 4.76 5.43
CA GLU A 39 3.32 5.80 6.41
C GLU A 39 2.00 6.40 6.87
N GLU A 40 1.87 6.63 8.18
CA GLU A 40 0.75 7.35 8.77
C GLU A 40 1.30 8.45 9.68
N THR A 41 0.85 9.68 9.48
CA THR A 41 1.06 10.80 10.38
C THR A 41 -0.28 11.25 10.91
N ARG A 42 -0.45 11.26 12.24
CA ARG A 42 -1.71 11.65 12.88
C ARG A 42 -1.46 12.48 14.15
N PRO A 43 -2.41 13.36 14.54
CA PRO A 43 -2.28 14.11 15.78
C PRO A 43 -2.28 13.19 17.01
N LEU A 44 -1.48 13.54 18.00
CA LEU A 44 -1.54 12.96 19.33
C LEU A 44 -2.58 13.74 20.14
N ASN A 45 -3.76 13.15 20.31
CA ASN A 45 -4.85 13.74 21.07
C ASN A 45 -4.36 14.27 22.42
N HIS A 46 -4.77 15.50 22.74
CA HIS A 46 -4.45 16.20 23.99
C HIS A 46 -2.96 16.53 24.24
N ARG A 47 -2.08 16.37 23.25
CA ARG A 47 -0.70 16.87 23.33
C ARG A 47 -0.51 18.10 22.47
N LYS A 48 -0.17 19.21 23.12
CA LYS A 48 0.31 20.44 22.49
C LYS A 48 1.73 20.73 22.92
N THR A 49 2.50 21.40 22.07
CA THR A 49 3.78 21.99 22.47
C THR A 49 3.54 23.14 23.46
N LYS A 50 4.61 23.66 24.08
CA LYS A 50 4.50 24.85 24.94
C LYS A 50 3.99 26.09 24.18
N SER A 51 4.21 26.15 22.86
CA SER A 51 3.68 27.19 21.96
C SER A 51 2.23 26.97 21.54
N GLY A 52 1.60 25.85 21.93
CA GLY A 52 0.20 25.53 21.61
C GLY A 52 0.01 24.74 20.31
N ASP A 53 1.09 24.37 19.62
CA ASP A 53 1.03 23.61 18.37
C ASP A 53 0.65 22.16 18.60
N VAL A 54 -0.05 21.56 17.62
CA VAL A 54 -0.45 20.16 17.67
C VAL A 54 0.79 19.27 17.54
N VAL A 55 0.91 18.27 18.42
CA VAL A 55 1.98 17.27 18.33
C VAL A 55 1.50 16.11 17.45
N TYR A 56 2.30 15.72 16.46
CA TYR A 56 2.00 14.60 15.57
C TYR A 56 2.83 13.36 15.93
N ARG A 57 2.26 12.18 15.68
CA ARG A 57 2.98 10.90 15.65
C ARG A 57 3.06 10.42 14.22
N MET A 58 4.27 10.10 13.79
CA MET A 58 4.55 9.45 12.52
C MET A 58 4.89 7.98 12.75
N THR A 59 4.23 7.09 12.02
CA THR A 59 4.48 5.65 12.03
C THR A 59 4.84 5.21 10.62
N LYS A 60 5.97 4.50 10.46
CA LYS A 60 6.44 4.00 9.17
C LYS A 60 6.52 2.48 9.19
N HIS A 61 6.01 1.86 8.14
CA HIS A 61 6.09 0.43 7.90
C HIS A 61 6.77 0.18 6.55
N ARG A 62 7.96 -0.44 6.61
CA ARG A 62 8.61 -0.92 5.39
C ARG A 62 7.76 -2.02 4.77
N GLY A 63 7.52 -1.90 3.46
CA GLY A 63 6.77 -2.86 2.69
C GLY A 63 7.56 -4.16 2.50
N MET A 64 6.87 -5.29 2.64
CA MET A 64 7.43 -6.62 2.36
C MET A 64 6.92 -7.21 1.03
N GLY A 65 6.12 -6.43 0.31
CA GLY A 65 5.36 -6.83 -0.86
C GLY A 65 3.94 -6.27 -0.78
N ALA A 66 3.26 -6.29 -1.91
CA ALA A 66 1.88 -5.84 -2.06
C ALA A 66 1.11 -6.78 -2.99
N PHE A 67 -0.21 -6.73 -2.89
CA PHE A 67 -1.10 -7.46 -3.76
C PHE A 67 -2.21 -6.55 -4.30
N MET A 68 -2.74 -6.95 -5.44
CA MET A 68 -3.99 -6.42 -5.99
C MET A 68 -4.83 -7.60 -6.47
N ILE A 69 -6.08 -7.65 -6.04
CA ILE A 69 -7.10 -8.55 -6.59
C ILE A 69 -8.10 -7.69 -7.33
N LYS A 70 -8.14 -7.85 -8.66
CA LYS A 70 -9.09 -7.17 -9.52
C LYS A 70 -10.29 -8.10 -9.73
N GLN A 71 -11.47 -7.62 -9.38
CA GLN A 71 -12.71 -8.29 -9.72
C GLN A 71 -13.14 -7.91 -11.15
N ARG A 72 -13.94 -8.77 -11.78
CA ARG A 72 -14.45 -8.56 -13.15
C ARG A 72 -15.45 -7.40 -13.28
N ASN A 73 -16.02 -6.95 -12.16
CA ASN A 73 -16.89 -5.77 -12.05
C ASN A 73 -16.10 -4.46 -11.83
N ASP A 74 -14.79 -4.48 -12.11
CA ASP A 74 -13.85 -3.38 -11.89
C ASP A 74 -13.61 -2.93 -10.45
N VAL A 75 -14.16 -3.62 -9.44
CA VAL A 75 -13.74 -3.42 -8.05
C VAL A 75 -12.33 -3.99 -7.85
N SER A 76 -11.49 -3.26 -7.12
CA SER A 76 -10.11 -3.69 -6.83
C SER A 76 -9.88 -3.67 -5.33
N GLU A 77 -9.32 -4.76 -4.81
CA GLU A 77 -8.74 -4.80 -3.49
C GLU A 77 -7.23 -4.66 -3.64
N ILE A 78 -6.61 -3.75 -2.87
CA ILE A 78 -5.16 -3.54 -2.86
C ILE A 78 -4.69 -3.56 -1.41
N GLY A 79 -3.60 -4.26 -1.15
CA GLY A 79 -3.06 -4.35 0.21
C GLY A 79 -1.55 -4.56 0.27
N ALA A 80 -1.00 -4.37 1.46
CA ALA A 80 0.40 -4.63 1.79
C ALA A 80 0.55 -5.95 2.56
N LEU A 81 1.68 -6.61 2.37
CA LEU A 81 2.10 -7.73 3.22
C LEU A 81 2.73 -7.20 4.51
N ASN A 82 2.23 -7.69 5.65
CA ASN A 82 2.78 -7.39 6.98
C ASN A 82 4.00 -8.25 7.33
N HIS A 83 4.21 -9.33 6.60
CA HIS A 83 5.25 -10.33 6.83
C HIS A 83 5.91 -10.75 5.51
N PRO A 84 7.12 -11.32 5.54
CA PRO A 84 7.76 -11.83 4.34
C PRO A 84 6.87 -12.85 3.64
N LEU A 85 6.86 -12.81 2.31
CA LEU A 85 5.98 -13.64 1.52
C LEU A 85 6.32 -15.12 1.67
N SER A 86 5.38 -15.91 2.17
CA SER A 86 5.53 -17.36 2.36
C SER A 86 4.99 -18.16 1.17
N ALA A 87 5.46 -19.40 1.01
CA ALA A 87 4.90 -20.33 0.01
C ALA A 87 3.39 -20.56 0.22
N LYS A 88 2.92 -20.61 1.48
CA LYS A 88 1.50 -20.74 1.82
C LYS A 88 0.68 -19.55 1.31
N THR A 89 1.18 -18.33 1.49
CA THR A 89 0.53 -17.10 0.99
C THR A 89 0.45 -17.09 -0.53
N ILE A 90 1.52 -17.51 -1.21
CA ILE A 90 1.53 -17.62 -2.69
C ILE A 90 0.51 -18.64 -3.17
N ALA A 91 0.46 -19.81 -2.53
CA ALA A 91 -0.51 -20.86 -2.85
C ALA A 91 -1.96 -20.40 -2.62
N GLN A 92 -2.21 -19.70 -1.50
CA GLN A 92 -3.52 -19.11 -1.23
C GLN A 92 -3.91 -18.10 -2.30
N PHE A 93 -3.04 -17.14 -2.61
CA PHE A 93 -3.29 -16.13 -3.62
C PHE A 93 -3.63 -16.76 -4.99
N ARG A 94 -2.89 -17.81 -5.39
CA ARG A 94 -3.18 -18.56 -6.63
C ARG A 94 -4.55 -19.23 -6.61
N ARG A 95 -5.02 -19.73 -5.47
CA ARG A 95 -6.40 -20.25 -5.32
C ARG A 95 -7.42 -19.14 -5.44
N ASP A 96 -7.17 -17.98 -4.82
CA ASP A 96 -8.08 -16.83 -4.89
C ASP A 96 -8.27 -16.36 -6.34
N LEU A 97 -7.22 -16.44 -7.17
CA LEU A 97 -7.29 -16.13 -8.61
C LEU A 97 -8.17 -17.10 -9.43
N GLN A 98 -8.48 -18.28 -8.91
CA GLN A 98 -9.37 -19.25 -9.57
C GLN A 98 -10.85 -18.91 -9.34
N HIS A 99 -11.16 -17.95 -8.48
CA HIS A 99 -12.53 -17.56 -8.19
C HIS A 99 -13.20 -16.96 -9.44
N PRO A 100 -14.44 -17.35 -9.82
CA PRO A 100 -15.08 -16.93 -11.07
C PRO A 100 -15.20 -15.41 -11.26
N HIS A 101 -15.30 -14.66 -10.17
CA HIS A 101 -15.43 -13.19 -10.19
C HIS A 101 -14.10 -12.45 -10.19
N VAL A 102 -12.97 -13.14 -10.10
CA VAL A 102 -11.63 -12.53 -10.14
C VAL A 102 -11.12 -12.49 -11.58
N ASP A 103 -10.51 -11.35 -11.94
CA ASP A 103 -9.70 -11.20 -13.13
C ASP A 103 -8.24 -11.50 -12.77
N ALA A 104 -7.83 -12.75 -12.99
CA ALA A 104 -6.48 -13.21 -12.73
C ALA A 104 -5.41 -12.47 -13.57
N ARG A 105 -5.77 -11.89 -14.74
CA ARG A 105 -4.82 -11.19 -15.62
C ARG A 105 -4.49 -9.79 -15.10
N ARG A 106 -5.43 -9.16 -14.39
CA ARG A 106 -5.27 -7.82 -13.79
C ARG A 106 -4.91 -7.86 -12.30
N SER A 107 -4.88 -9.06 -11.71
CA SER A 107 -4.46 -9.27 -10.33
C SER A 107 -2.96 -9.55 -10.24
N PHE A 108 -2.34 -9.17 -9.14
CA PHE A 108 -0.91 -9.37 -8.94
C PHE A 108 -0.51 -9.57 -7.49
N LEU A 109 0.63 -10.23 -7.30
CA LEU A 109 1.31 -10.38 -6.02
C LEU A 109 2.80 -10.10 -6.21
N SER A 110 3.34 -9.25 -5.35
CA SER A 110 4.74 -8.85 -5.36
C SER A 110 5.41 -9.15 -4.03
N ARG A 111 6.75 -9.16 -4.04
CA ARG A 111 7.59 -9.22 -2.84
C ARG A 111 8.64 -8.13 -2.88
N TRP A 112 9.04 -7.63 -1.72
CA TRP A 112 10.23 -6.78 -1.62
C TRP A 112 11.48 -7.66 -1.49
N ASN A 113 12.47 -7.45 -2.36
CA ASN A 113 13.80 -8.04 -2.21
C ASN A 113 14.74 -7.04 -1.52
N PRO A 114 15.09 -7.26 -0.23
CA PRO A 114 15.94 -6.32 0.51
C PRO A 114 17.38 -6.30 0.03
N LYS A 115 17.89 -7.39 -0.57
CA LYS A 115 19.27 -7.47 -1.07
C LYS A 115 19.45 -6.60 -2.31
N LEU A 116 18.49 -6.68 -3.22
CA LEU A 116 18.50 -5.92 -4.48
C LEU A 116 17.82 -4.56 -4.37
N ARG A 117 17.20 -4.26 -3.21
CA ARG A 117 16.41 -3.03 -2.97
C ARG A 117 15.37 -2.78 -4.06
N GLN A 118 14.70 -3.84 -4.51
CA GLN A 118 13.73 -3.77 -5.60
C GLN A 118 12.50 -4.63 -5.31
N VAL A 119 11.42 -4.34 -6.02
CA VAL A 119 10.20 -5.14 -5.97
C VAL A 119 10.27 -6.22 -7.04
N GLU A 120 9.96 -7.46 -6.67
CA GLU A 120 9.88 -8.61 -7.56
C GLU A 120 8.43 -9.06 -7.73
N MET A 121 8.05 -9.34 -8.98
CA MET A 121 6.76 -9.92 -9.30
C MET A 121 6.75 -11.41 -9.03
N VAL A 122 5.76 -11.87 -8.27
CA VAL A 122 5.60 -13.28 -7.88
C VAL A 122 4.46 -13.93 -8.66
N VAL A 123 3.36 -13.21 -8.82
CA VAL A 123 2.21 -13.62 -9.64
C VAL A 123 1.70 -12.40 -10.39
N GLY A 124 1.38 -12.55 -11.67
CA GLY A 124 0.83 -11.48 -12.50
C GLY A 124 1.89 -10.51 -13.01
N LYS A 125 1.46 -9.30 -13.37
CA LYS A 125 2.29 -8.20 -13.86
C LYS A 125 1.82 -6.91 -13.23
N PHE A 126 2.72 -5.92 -13.08
CA PHE A 126 2.28 -4.60 -12.69
C PHE A 126 1.38 -3.99 -13.76
N PRO A 127 0.33 -3.25 -13.36
CA PRO A 127 -0.42 -2.45 -14.32
C PRO A 127 0.52 -1.42 -14.96
N ARG A 128 0.37 -1.20 -16.28
CA ARG A 128 1.20 -0.25 -17.04
C ARG A 128 0.92 1.21 -16.66
N HIS A 129 -0.27 1.47 -16.12
CA HIS A 129 -0.71 2.76 -15.63
C HIS A 129 -1.35 2.56 -14.26
N LEU A 130 -1.01 3.40 -13.29
CA LEU A 130 -1.84 3.56 -12.10
C LEU A 130 -3.18 4.19 -12.53
N PRO A 131 -4.30 3.84 -11.88
CA PRO A 131 -5.54 4.59 -12.04
C PRO A 131 -5.35 6.06 -11.60
#